data_AF-A0A5M9GXN2-F1
#
_entry.id   AF-A0A5M9GXN2-F1
#
_cell.length_a   1.000
_cell.length_b   1.000
_cell.length_c   1.000
_cell.angle_alpha   90.00
_cell.angle_beta   90.00
_cell.angle_gamma   90.00
#
_symmetry.space_group_name_H-M   'P 1'
#
loop_
_entity.id
_entity.type
_entity.pdbx_description
1 polymer ?
#
loop_
_entity_poly.entity_id
_entity_poly.type
_entity_poly.pdbx_seq_one_letter_code
_entity_poly.pdbx_strand_id
1 'polypeptide(L)'
;MGDFKQGILPHWDYMWKDRAGNRFMGMVMYPEKRKCSTKMLQKIKRAYEEAVEIKITVQVQHTYQYIEGMIVYFDEEAPVCTMIDKDENPHHIFVKDILRIEHSA
;
A
#
# COMPACT_ATOMS: atom_id res chain seq x y z
N MET A 1 -33.43 -9.45 11.04
CA MET A 1 -32.40 -9.01 10.10
C MET A 1 -32.07 -7.58 10.48
N GLY A 2 -30.83 -7.31 10.91
CA GLY A 2 -30.40 -5.97 11.31
C GLY A 2 -29.45 -5.40 10.27
N ASP A 3 -29.76 -4.20 9.79
CA ASP A 3 -28.99 -3.47 8.79
C ASP A 3 -27.52 -3.32 9.20
N PHE A 4 -26.62 -3.74 8.32
CA PHE A 4 -25.18 -3.59 8.51
C PHE A 4 -24.77 -2.16 8.17
N LYS A 5 -24.41 -1.36 9.19
CA LYS A 5 -23.68 -0.10 8.99
C LYS A 5 -22.19 -0.40 8.99
N GLN A 6 -21.56 -0.30 7.82
CA GLN A 6 -20.12 -0.38 7.66
C GLN A 6 -19.48 0.86 8.31
N GLY A 7 -19.04 0.72 9.56
CA GLY A 7 -18.12 1.68 10.17
C GLY A 7 -16.78 1.59 9.46
N ILE A 8 -16.24 2.72 9.03
CA ILE A 8 -14.91 2.81 8.41
C ILE A 8 -13.89 2.37 9.48
N LEU A 9 -13.33 1.17 9.31
CA LEU A 9 -12.22 0.70 10.12
C LEU A 9 -10.91 1.12 9.42
N PRO A 10 -9.96 1.74 10.13
CA PRO A 10 -8.73 2.29 9.53
C PRO A 10 -7.74 1.21 9.05
N HIS A 11 -7.99 -0.07 9.35
CA HIS A 11 -7.23 -1.22 8.89
C HIS A 11 -8.21 -2.34 8.49
N TRP A 12 -7.78 -3.22 7.59
CA TRP A 12 -8.58 -4.32 7.01
C TRP A 12 -8.91 -5.41 8.04
N ASP A 13 -9.69 -5.06 9.06
CA ASP A 13 -10.26 -5.99 10.02
C ASP A 13 -11.53 -6.59 9.43
N TYR A 14 -11.47 -7.89 9.17
CA TYR A 14 -12.64 -8.62 8.75
C TYR A 14 -13.39 -9.09 10.00
N MET A 15 -14.61 -8.56 10.17
CA MET A 15 -15.56 -9.11 11.14
C MET A 15 -16.53 -10.05 10.43
N TRP A 16 -16.61 -11.30 10.87
CA TRP A 16 -17.65 -12.22 10.42
C TRP A 16 -18.35 -12.87 11.61
N LYS A 17 -19.51 -13.48 11.34
CA LYS A 17 -20.26 -14.26 12.33
C LYS A 17 -20.28 -15.73 11.93
N ASP A 18 -20.19 -16.62 12.91
CA ASP A 18 -20.48 -18.03 12.68
C ASP A 18 -22.00 -18.27 12.55
N ARG A 19 -22.39 -19.52 12.27
CA ARG A 19 -23.81 -19.90 12.17
C ARG A 19 -24.57 -19.77 13.49
N ALA A 20 -23.88 -19.71 14.63
CA ALA A 20 -24.47 -19.50 15.96
C ALA A 20 -24.57 -18.01 16.34
N GLY A 21 -24.08 -17.10 15.49
CA GLY A 21 -24.13 -15.66 15.70
C GLY A 21 -22.97 -15.08 16.50
N ASN A 22 -21.97 -15.91 16.85
CA ASN A 22 -20.76 -15.47 17.54
C ASN A 22 -19.91 -14.62 16.59
N ARG A 23 -19.41 -13.49 17.07
CA ARG A 23 -18.61 -12.54 16.29
C ARG A 23 -17.15 -12.94 16.36
N PHE A 24 -16.52 -13.10 15.21
CA PHE A 24 -15.08 -13.30 15.08
C PHE A 24 -14.47 -12.09 14.39
N MET A 25 -13.36 -11.62 14.93
CA MET A 25 -12.56 -10.55 14.37
C MET A 25 -11.24 -11.15 13.92
N GLY A 26 -11.00 -11.16 12.60
CA GLY A 26 -9.73 -11.53 12.03
C GLY A 26 -8.95 -10.26 11.73
N MET A 27 -7.89 -10.01 12.48
CA MET A 27 -6.92 -8.98 12.15
C MET A 27 -5.93 -9.57 11.14
N VAL A 28 -5.77 -8.94 9.98
CA VAL A 28 -4.71 -9.32 9.05
C VAL A 28 -3.39 -8.84 9.66
N MET A 29 -2.75 -9.71 10.45
CA MET A 29 -1.40 -9.46 10.94
C MET A 29 -0.47 -9.34 9.73
N TYR A 30 0.04 -8.14 9.46
CA TYR A 30 1.17 -7.99 8.55
C TYR A 30 2.34 -8.75 9.17
N PRO A 31 2.85 -9.82 8.56
CA PRO A 31 3.99 -10.52 9.12
C PRO A 31 5.19 -9.56 9.07
N GLU A 32 5.80 -9.32 10.22
CA GLU A 32 7.10 -8.62 10.42
C GLU A 32 8.19 -9.08 9.43
N LYS A 33 7.99 -10.27 8.84
CA LYS A 33 8.88 -10.95 7.90
C LYS A 33 8.81 -10.47 6.45
N ARG A 34 7.88 -9.59 6.05
CA ARG A 34 8.04 -8.88 4.77
C ARG A 34 9.01 -7.73 4.99
N LYS A 35 10.30 -8.07 5.08
CA LYS A 35 11.42 -7.13 5.17
C LYS A 35 11.43 -6.25 3.91
N CYS A 36 10.58 -5.24 3.87
CA CYS A 36 10.84 -4.09 3.04
C CYS A 36 12.20 -3.58 3.49
N SER A 37 13.18 -3.62 2.58
CA SER A 37 14.52 -3.17 2.96
C SER A 37 14.38 -1.74 3.48
N THR A 38 14.93 -1.44 4.66
CA THR A 38 14.91 -0.08 5.24
C THR A 38 15.40 0.96 4.22
N LYS A 39 16.31 0.54 3.32
CA LYS A 39 16.78 1.31 2.17
C LYS A 39 15.68 1.71 1.19
N MET A 40 14.72 0.84 0.90
CA MET A 40 13.61 1.12 -0.01
C MET A 40 12.60 2.07 0.61
N LEU A 41 12.27 1.88 1.90
CA LEU A 41 11.43 2.83 2.65
C LEU A 41 12.05 4.22 2.68
N GLN A 42 13.36 4.32 2.97
CA GLN A 42 14.09 5.60 2.94
C GLN A 42 14.06 6.26 1.55
N LYS A 43 14.20 5.49 0.46
CA LYS A 43 14.11 6.03 -0.90
C LYS A 43 12.74 6.61 -1.22
N ILE A 44 11.67 5.92 -0.83
CA ILE A 44 10.29 6.38 -1.06
C ILE A 44 9.98 7.59 -0.20
N LYS A 45 10.37 7.55 1.08
CA LYS A 45 10.24 8.69 1.99
C LYS A 45 10.92 9.93 1.45
N ARG A 46 12.16 9.78 0.96
CA ARG A 46 12.90 10.87 0.33
C ARG A 46 12.21 11.39 -0.93
N ALA A 47 11.75 10.50 -1.81
CA ALA A 47 11.05 10.91 -3.02
C ALA A 47 9.71 11.63 -2.72
N TYR A 48 9.02 11.22 -1.65
CA TYR A 48 7.83 11.91 -1.14
C TYR A 48 8.16 13.30 -0.58
N GLU A 49 9.19 13.41 0.27
CA GLU A 49 9.62 14.69 0.87
C GLU A 49 10.17 15.68 -0.16
N GLU A 50 10.91 15.19 -1.16
CA GLU A 50 11.47 16.00 -2.24
C GLU A 50 10.45 16.27 -3.37
N ALA A 51 9.26 15.66 -3.33
CA ALA A 51 8.22 15.76 -4.35
C ALA A 51 8.75 15.51 -5.78
N VAL A 52 9.62 14.50 -5.93
CA VAL A 52 10.30 14.18 -7.20
C VAL A 52 9.53 13.14 -7.98
N GLU A 53 9.51 13.30 -9.30
CA GLU A 53 9.01 12.29 -10.21
C GLU A 53 9.95 11.09 -10.27
N ILE A 54 9.42 9.92 -9.93
CA ILE A 54 10.16 8.67 -9.90
C ILE A 54 9.48 7.63 -10.78
N LYS A 55 10.28 6.69 -11.28
CA LYS A 55 9.80 5.52 -11.98
C LYS A 55 9.97 4.30 -11.10
N ILE A 56 8.89 3.59 -10.85
CA ILE A 56 8.88 2.38 -10.02
C ILE A 56 8.44 1.16 -10.81
N THR A 57 9.09 0.04 -10.53
CA THR A 57 8.67 -1.27 -11.03
C THR A 57 7.99 -2.01 -9.90
N VAL A 58 6.71 -2.34 -10.07
CA VAL A 58 5.88 -3.02 -9.08
C VAL A 58 5.56 -4.43 -9.56
N GLN A 59 5.68 -5.41 -8.68
CA GLN A 59 5.20 -6.76 -8.95
C GLN A 59 3.70 -6.85 -8.65
N VAL A 60 2.90 -7.07 -9.68
CA VAL A 60 1.45 -7.30 -9.53
C VAL A 60 1.18 -8.74 -9.93
N GLN A 61 0.90 -9.57 -8.93
CA GLN A 61 0.67 -11.02 -9.07
C GLN A 61 1.84 -11.72 -9.80
N HIS A 62 1.66 -12.06 -11.08
CA HIS A 62 2.64 -12.74 -11.93
C HIS A 62 3.24 -11.84 -13.01
N THR A 63 3.04 -10.53 -12.91
CA THR A 63 3.47 -9.55 -13.92
C THR A 63 4.19 -8.37 -13.27
N TYR A 64 4.83 -7.57 -14.11
CA TYR A 64 5.49 -6.33 -13.70
C TYR A 64 4.76 -5.13 -14.29
N GLN A 65 4.49 -4.16 -13.44
CA GLN A 65 3.94 -2.88 -13.84
C GLN A 65 4.99 -1.80 -13.66
N TYR A 66 5.09 -0.90 -14.63
CA TYR A 66 5.95 0.27 -14.57
C TYR A 66 5.05 1.48 -14.38
N ILE A 67 5.31 2.23 -13.32
CA ILE A 67 4.54 3.43 -12.99
C ILE A 67 5.55 4.56 -12.88
N GLU A 68 5.28 5.67 -13.55
CA GLU A 68 6.09 6.88 -13.52
C GLU A 68 5.20 8.02 -13.02
N GLY A 69 5.67 8.73 -12.00
CA GLY A 69 4.85 9.75 -11.35
C GLY A 69 5.43 10.22 -10.03
N MET A 70 4.62 10.98 -9.29
CA MET A 70 5.02 11.56 -8.00
C MET A 70 4.31 10.86 -6.86
N ILE A 71 5.02 10.62 -5.76
CA ILE A 71 4.42 10.08 -4.55
C ILE A 71 3.69 11.24 -3.83
N VAL A 72 2.38 11.09 -3.66
CA VAL A 72 1.52 12.10 -2.98
C VAL A 72 1.12 11.69 -1.58
N TYR A 73 1.32 10.43 -1.23
CA TYR A 73 1.04 9.91 0.11
C TYR A 73 1.97 8.75 0.42
N PHE A 74 2.44 8.69 1.67
CA PHE A 74 3.26 7.61 2.19
C PHE A 74 2.91 7.35 3.66
N ASP A 75 2.67 6.08 4.00
CA ASP A 75 2.47 5.61 5.37
C ASP A 75 3.63 4.67 5.75
N GLU A 76 4.34 5.03 6.83
CA GLU A 76 5.48 4.28 7.35
C GLU A 76 5.04 3.12 8.25
N GLU A 77 3.88 3.23 8.92
CA GLU A 77 3.33 2.20 9.81
C GLU A 77 2.65 1.08 9.00
N ALA A 78 1.93 1.44 7.94
CA ALA A 78 1.42 0.53 6.93
C ALA A 78 2.17 0.78 5.61
N PRO A 79 3.28 0.07 5.30
CA PRO A 79 4.24 0.43 4.24
C PRO A 79 3.60 0.43 2.84
N VAL A 80 2.93 1.53 2.54
CA VAL A 80 2.08 1.80 1.39
C VAL A 80 2.36 3.23 0.94
N CYS A 81 2.43 3.43 -0.36
CA CYS A 81 2.45 4.77 -0.95
C CYS A 81 1.34 4.90 -1.99
N THR A 82 0.91 6.15 -2.21
CA THR A 82 0.08 6.51 -3.36
C THR A 82 0.90 7.37 -4.30
N MET A 83 0.93 6.97 -5.56
CA MET A 83 1.61 7.69 -6.62
C MET A 83 0.59 8.22 -7.62
N ILE A 84 0.76 9.44 -8.11
CA ILE A 84 -0.05 9.99 -9.20
C ILE A 84 0.81 9.99 -10.46
N ASP A 85 0.30 9.35 -11.52
CA ASP A 85 0.96 9.35 -12.82
C ASP A 85 0.70 10.64 -13.62
N LYS A 86 1.31 10.76 -14.79
CA LYS A 86 1.18 11.93 -15.67
C LYS A 86 -0.25 12.19 -16.16
N ASP A 87 -1.08 11.15 -16.17
CA ASP A 87 -2.49 11.22 -16.56
C ASP A 87 -3.40 11.44 -15.34
N GLU A 88 -2.83 11.86 -14.21
CA GLU A 88 -3.49 12.11 -12.92
C GLU A 88 -4.17 10.88 -12.30
N ASN A 89 -3.81 9.66 -12.72
CA ASN A 89 -4.38 8.44 -12.14
C ASN A 89 -3.68 8.09 -10.82
N PRO A 90 -4.44 7.84 -9.74
CA PRO A 90 -3.87 7.40 -8.48
C PRO A 90 -3.55 5.90 -8.49
N HIS A 91 -2.33 5.56 -8.09
CA HIS A 91 -1.84 4.19 -7.93
C HIS A 91 -1.52 3.93 -6.46
N HIS A 92 -2.28 3.04 -5.82
CA HIS A 92 -2.03 2.60 -4.45
C HIS A 92 -1.11 1.37 -4.44
N ILE A 93 0.08 1.51 -3.85
CA ILE A 93 1.17 0.57 -4.03
C ILE A 93 1.71 0.15 -2.67
N PHE A 94 1.76 -1.15 -2.42
CA PHE A 94 2.49 -1.66 -1.28
C PHE A 94 3.99 -1.59 -1.55
N VAL A 95 4.75 -1.01 -0.62
CA VAL A 95 6.21 -0.86 -0.74
C VAL A 95 6.88 -2.22 -0.94
N LYS A 96 6.31 -3.28 -0.34
CA LYS A 96 6.81 -4.67 -0.44
C LYS A 96 6.81 -5.21 -1.88
N ASP A 97 5.95 -4.66 -2.74
CA ASP A 97 5.76 -5.10 -4.11
C ASP A 97 6.61 -4.26 -5.08
N ILE A 98 7.28 -3.21 -4.58
CA ILE A 98 8.24 -2.41 -5.36
C ILE A 98 9.55 -3.19 -5.46
N LEU A 99 9.96 -3.46 -6.70
CA LEU A 99 11.21 -4.17 -6.99
C LEU A 99 12.36 -3.20 -7.23
N ARG A 100 12.07 -2.06 -7.86
CA ARG A 100 13.07 -1.08 -8.29
C ARG A 100 12.47 0.32 -8.31
N ILE A 101 13.29 1.29 -7.94
CA ILE A 101 13.03 2.73 -8.02
C ILE A 101 14.14 3.34 -8.85
N GLU A 102 13.77 4.08 -9.88
CA GLU A 102 14.64 4.86 -10.75
C GLU A 102 14.25 6.33 -10.63
N HIS A 103 15.24 7.21 -10.55
CA HIS A 103 14.99 8.65 -10.62
C HIS A 103 14.76 9.02 -12.08
N SER A 104 13.69 9.76 -12.35
CA SER A 104 13.55 10.40 -13.66
C SER A 104 14.66 11.45 -13.79
N ALA A 105 15.41 11.39 -14.89
CA ALA A 105 16.52 12.30 -15.16
C ALA A 105 16.01 13.67 -15.67
#